data_AF-A0A421B672-F1
#
_entry.id   AF-A0A421B672-F1
#
_cell.length_a   1.000
_cell.length_b   1.000
_cell.length_c   1.000
_cell.angle_alpha   90.00
_cell.angle_beta   90.00
_cell.angle_gamma   90.00
#
_symmetry.space_group_name_H-M   'P 1'
#
loop_
_entity.id
_entity.type
_entity.pdbx_description
1 polymer ?
#
loop_
_entity_poly.entity_id
_entity_poly.type
_entity_poly.pdbx_seq_one_letter_code
_entity_poly.pdbx_strand_id
1 'polypeptide(L)'
;MGTLAALLLNPSALVVMFTLGYVATCAIWPFKRCRRCKGAGSHRAPLIRAFRPCRPCGGNGYRLRMGRRVHNAWTRVRRDRRR
;
A
#
# COMPACT_ATOMS: atom_id res chain seq x y z
N MET A 1 25.40 28.56 4.49
CA MET A 1 24.36 28.60 5.55
C MET A 1 23.00 29.06 5.01
N GLY A 2 22.92 29.95 4.01
CA GLY A 2 21.63 30.43 3.46
C GLY A 2 20.87 29.46 2.53
N THR A 3 21.55 28.51 1.88
CA THR A 3 20.93 27.58 0.92
C THR A 3 20.04 26.53 1.58
N LEU A 4 20.45 26.02 2.75
CA LEU A 4 19.64 25.06 3.53
C LEU A 4 18.37 25.72 4.09
N ALA A 5 18.47 26.99 4.51
CA ALA A 5 17.30 27.76 4.96
C ALA A 5 16.31 28.03 3.82
N ALA A 6 16.81 28.39 2.63
CA ALA A 6 15.97 28.61 1.46
C ALA A 6 15.24 27.33 0.99
N LEU A 7 15.88 26.16 1.10
CA LEU A 7 15.25 24.86 0.83
C LEU A 7 14.13 24.50 1.82
N LEU A 8 14.24 24.93 3.08
CA LEU A 8 13.23 24.68 4.12
C LEU A 8 12.03 25.63 4.05
N LEU A 9 12.23 26.85 3.52
CA LEU A 9 11.17 27.87 3.35
C LEU A 9 10.44 27.78 2.00
N ASN A 10 10.93 26.96 1.06
CA ASN A 10 10.32 26.83 -0.26
C ASN A 10 9.17 25.80 -0.23
N PRO A 11 7.91 26.21 -0.47
CA PRO A 11 6.76 25.31 -0.38
C PRO A 11 6.84 24.14 -1.37
N SER A 12 7.46 24.37 -2.52
CA SER A 12 7.70 23.34 -3.54
C SER A 12 8.60 22.20 -3.03
N ALA A 13 9.68 22.54 -2.31
CA ALA A 13 10.61 21.56 -1.74
C ALA A 13 9.93 20.70 -0.66
N LEU A 14 9.08 21.31 0.18
CA LEU A 14 8.30 20.59 1.18
C LEU A 14 7.33 19.59 0.53
N VAL A 15 6.59 20.01 -0.49
CA VAL A 15 5.69 19.12 -1.24
C VAL A 15 6.47 17.93 -1.80
N VAL A 16 7.61 18.17 -2.44
CA VAL A 16 8.45 17.09 -2.99
C VAL A 16 8.90 16.13 -1.90
N MET A 17 9.39 16.63 -0.75
CA MET A 17 9.81 15.77 0.37
C MET A 17 8.66 14.92 0.92
N PHE A 18 7.48 15.50 1.15
CA PHE A 18 6.32 14.75 1.61
C PHE A 18 5.88 13.69 0.58
N THR A 19 5.91 14.04 -0.70
CA THR A 19 5.53 13.12 -1.78
C THR A 19 6.51 11.94 -1.84
N LEU A 20 7.81 12.21 -1.80
CA LEU A 20 8.86 11.18 -1.76
C LEU A 20 8.76 10.32 -0.49
N GLY A 21 8.56 10.93 0.68
CA GLY A 21 8.36 10.22 1.94
C GLY A 21 7.14 9.30 1.92
N TYR A 22 6.03 9.76 1.33
CA TYR A 22 4.83 8.94 1.15
C TYR A 22 5.06 7.76 0.21
N VAL A 23 5.75 8.00 -0.91
CA VAL A 23 6.13 6.95 -1.87
C VAL A 23 7.06 5.93 -1.22
N ALA A 24 8.09 6.38 -0.50
CA ALA A 24 9.01 5.53 0.24
C ALA A 24 8.26 4.69 1.30
N THR A 25 7.36 5.29 2.06
CA THR A 25 6.53 4.58 3.04
C THR A 25 5.64 3.52 2.36
N CYS A 26 5.08 3.83 1.19
CA CYS A 26 4.30 2.88 0.41
C CYS A 26 5.15 1.73 -0.17
N ALA A 27 6.44 1.98 -0.43
CA ALA A 27 7.39 0.98 -0.91
C ALA A 27 7.88 0.06 0.23
N ILE A 28 8.22 0.64 1.39
CA ILE A 28 8.72 -0.09 2.56
C ILE A 28 7.60 -0.93 3.17
N TRP A 29 6.39 -0.37 3.34
CA TRP A 29 5.22 -1.07 3.92
C TRP A 29 4.08 -1.21 2.90
N PRO A 30 4.19 -2.17 1.96
CA PRO A 30 3.22 -2.33 0.88
C PRO A 30 1.89 -2.97 1.32
N PHE A 31 1.86 -3.64 2.47
CA PHE A 31 0.71 -4.38 2.96
C PHE A 31 0.04 -3.69 4.15
N LYS A 32 -1.30 -3.67 4.15
CA LYS A 32 -2.12 -3.29 5.29
C LYS A 32 -2.97 -4.47 5.74
N ARG A 33 -3.18 -4.61 7.05
CA ARG A 33 -4.11 -5.62 7.58
C ARG A 33 -5.51 -5.40 7.02
N CYS A 34 -6.18 -6.48 6.65
CA CYS A 34 -7.56 -6.41 6.20
C CYS A 34 -8.45 -6.00 7.39
N ARG A 35 -9.15 -4.87 7.28
CA ARG A 35 -10.00 -4.34 8.37
C ARG A 35 -11.13 -5.30 8.78
N ARG A 36 -11.59 -6.16 7.86
CA ARG A 36 -12.71 -7.07 8.09
C ARG A 36 -12.30 -8.27 8.95
N CYS A 37 -11.22 -8.95 8.60
CA CYS A 37 -10.72 -10.11 9.33
C CYS A 37 -9.57 -9.79 10.31
N LYS A 38 -9.22 -8.50 10.46
CA LYS A 38 -8.13 -7.99 11.31
C LYS A 38 -6.75 -8.67 11.11
N GLY A 39 -6.50 -9.23 9.92
CA GLY A 39 -5.27 -9.97 9.62
C GLY A 39 -5.40 -11.49 9.64
N ALA A 40 -6.52 -12.06 10.13
CA ALA A 40 -6.67 -13.51 10.28
C ALA A 40 -6.85 -14.29 8.95
N GLY A 41 -7.18 -13.60 7.85
CA GLY A 41 -7.44 -14.23 6.54
C GLY A 41 -8.74 -15.01 6.43
N SER A 42 -9.29 -15.48 7.55
CA SER A 42 -10.53 -16.25 7.61
C SER A 42 -11.47 -15.72 8.70
N HIS A 43 -12.73 -16.14 8.62
CA HIS A 43 -13.74 -15.95 9.64
C HIS A 43 -14.21 -17.32 10.11
N ARG A 44 -14.26 -17.53 11.43
CA ARG A 44 -14.83 -18.74 12.02
C ARG A 44 -16.34 -18.59 12.06
N ALA A 45 -17.07 -19.56 11.52
CA ALA A 45 -18.52 -19.61 11.70
C ALA A 45 -18.82 -19.96 13.17
N PRO A 46 -19.71 -19.24 13.86
CA PRO A 46 -20.01 -19.50 15.27
C PRO A 46 -20.76 -20.82 15.48
N LEU A 47 -21.58 -21.22 14.50
CA LEU A 47 -22.48 -22.37 14.59
C LEU A 47 -21.90 -23.67 14.00
N ILE A 48 -20.84 -23.58 13.20
CA ILE A 48 -20.28 -24.71 12.46
C ILE A 48 -18.76 -24.62 12.60
N ARG A 49 -18.06 -25.74 12.81
CA ARG A 49 -16.58 -25.79 12.87
C ARG A 49 -15.92 -25.58 11.50
N ALA A 50 -16.42 -24.60 10.73
CA ALA A 50 -15.97 -24.26 9.41
C ALA A 50 -15.30 -22.88 9.40
N PHE A 51 -14.17 -22.79 8.69
CA PHE A 51 -13.51 -21.54 8.39
C PHE A 51 -13.94 -21.06 7.01
N ARG A 52 -14.44 -19.83 6.91
CA ARG A 52 -14.74 -19.19 5.64
C ARG A 52 -13.61 -18.22 5.30
N PRO A 53 -13.01 -18.25 4.09
CA PRO A 53 -12.02 -17.26 3.71
C PRO A 53 -12.66 -15.87 3.65
N CYS A 54 -11.91 -14.87 4.09
CA CYS A 54 -12.37 -13.48 4.02
C CYS A 54 -12.40 -13.04 2.55
N ARG A 55 -13.61 -13.03 1.95
CA ARG A 55 -13.88 -12.55 0.59
C ARG A 55 -13.13 -11.25 0.23
N PRO A 56 -13.15 -10.20 1.07
CA PRO A 56 -12.48 -8.95 0.73
C PRO A 56 -10.95 -8.98 0.62
N CYS A 57 -10.26 -9.97 1.20
CA CYS A 57 -8.81 -10.15 1.02
C CYS A 57 -8.45 -11.48 0.34
N GLY A 58 -9.46 -12.26 -0.08
CA GLY A 58 -9.26 -13.56 -0.73
C GLY A 58 -8.59 -14.62 0.14
N GLY A 59 -8.65 -14.50 1.48
CA GLY A 59 -7.98 -15.45 2.38
C GLY A 59 -6.62 -15.02 2.90
N ASN A 60 -5.98 -14.01 2.29
CA ASN A 60 -4.59 -13.64 2.61
C ASN A 60 -4.41 -12.84 3.92
N GLY A 61 -5.48 -12.33 4.52
CA GLY A 61 -5.41 -11.50 5.73
C GLY A 61 -4.88 -10.07 5.51
N TYR A 62 -4.21 -9.81 4.39
CA TYR A 62 -3.64 -8.52 4.03
C TYR A 62 -4.28 -7.95 2.75
N ARG A 63 -4.20 -6.62 2.60
CA ARG A 63 -4.53 -5.91 1.36
C ARG A 63 -3.35 -5.02 0.96
N LEU A 64 -3.15 -4.84 -0.33
CA LEU A 64 -2.15 -3.91 -0.86
C LEU A 64 -2.53 -2.45 -0.59
N ARG A 65 -1.54 -1.63 -0.22
CA ARG A 65 -1.64 -0.16 -0.22
C ARG A 65 -1.69 0.39 -1.65
N MET A 66 -2.12 1.66 -1.78
CA MET A 66 -2.31 2.30 -3.08
C MET A 66 -1.01 2.35 -3.90
N GLY A 67 0.11 2.73 -3.28
CA GLY A 67 1.39 2.80 -3.99
C GLY A 67 1.80 1.49 -4.65
N ARG A 68 1.66 0.35 -3.95
CA ARG A 68 1.96 -0.96 -4.54
C ARG A 68 0.97 -1.37 -5.64
N ARG A 69 -0.31 -0.97 -5.54
CA ARG A 69 -1.28 -1.19 -6.62
C ARG A 69 -0.89 -0.44 -7.89
N VAL A 70 -0.51 0.83 -7.77
CA VAL A 70 -0.07 1.64 -8.91
C VAL A 70 1.19 1.05 -9.53
N HIS A 71 2.18 0.67 -8.72
CA HIS A 71 3.41 0.06 -9.22
C HIS A 71 3.15 -1.28 -9.94
N ASN A 72 2.29 -2.14 -9.40
CA ASN A 72 1.92 -3.39 -10.04
C ASN A 72 1.15 -3.17 -11.35
N ALA A 73 0.25 -2.17 -11.39
CA ALA A 73 -0.47 -1.78 -12.61
C ALA A 73 0.49 -1.24 -13.67
N TRP A 74 1.41 -0.35 -13.30
CA TRP A 74 2.43 0.19 -14.21
C TRP A 74 3.34 -0.90 -14.77
N THR A 75 3.75 -1.85 -13.92
CA THR A 75 4.57 -3.00 -14.34
C THR A 75 3.82 -3.90 -15.32
N ARG A 76 2.51 -4.10 -15.11
CA ARG A 76 1.65 -4.86 -16.03
C ARG A 76 1.61 -4.19 -17.40
N VAL A 77 1.27 -2.90 -17.46
CA VAL A 77 1.24 -2.12 -18.72
C VAL A 77 2.60 -2.13 -19.42
N ARG A 78 3.70 -1.99 -18.67
CA ARG A 78 5.07 -2.02 -19.22
C ARG A 78 5.46 -3.40 -19.80
N ARG A 79 4.91 -4.49 -19.26
CA ARG A 79 5.13 -5.86 -19.78
C ARG A 79 4.28 -6.10 -21.02
N ASP A 80 3.02 -5.68 -21.01
CA ASP A 80 2.12 -5.82 -22.15
C ASP A 80 2.64 -5.05 -23.37
N ARG A 81 3.21 -3.85 -23.17
CA ARG A 81 3.87 -3.09 -24.25
C ARG A 81 5.14 -3.74 -24.85
N ARG A 82 5.74 -4.72 -24.17
CA ARG A 82 6.94 -5.42 -24.67
C ARG A 82 6.62 -6.70 -25.43
N ARG A 83 5.39 -7.19 -25.34
CA ARG A 83 4.90 -8.31 -26.15
C ARG A 83 4.37 -7.79 -27.46
#